data_AF-A0A8J5BAU9-F1
#
_entry.id   AF-A0A8J5BAU9-F1
#
_cell.length_a   1.000
_cell.length_b   1.000
_cell.length_c   1.000
_cell.angle_alpha   90.00
_cell.angle_beta   90.00
_cell.angle_gamma   90.00
#
_symmetry.space_group_name_H-M   'P 1'
#
loop_
_entity.id
_entity.type
_entity.pdbx_description
1 polymer ?
#
loop_
_entity_poly.entity_id
_entity_poly.type
_entity_poly.pdbx_seq_one_letter_code
_entity_poly.pdbx_strand_id
1 'polypeptide(L)'
;MHDMGLDAYRFSISWSRVIPNGRGPVNPEGVQYYNNLINELKKYGIEPHVTLLHFDLPQSLEDEYSGLLSPKIVEDFTAYADVCFREFGDRVKYWITVNEPNIEPILGHDLGIFPPNHCSSSLASSLGLNYSKGNSSVEPYITGHSLLLSHASAVSLYRKKYQVSALVSLLIE
;
A
#
# COMPACT_ATOMS: atom_id res chain seq x y z
N MET A 1 15.31 -16.78 7.99
CA MET A 1 14.42 -17.25 6.91
C MET A 1 15.01 -18.48 6.23
N HIS A 2 16.23 -18.35 5.69
CA HIS A 2 16.96 -19.48 5.09
C HIS A 2 17.09 -20.69 6.03
N ASP A 3 17.59 -20.48 7.26
CA ASP A 3 17.80 -21.57 8.24
C ASP A 3 16.49 -22.27 8.67
N MET A 4 15.34 -21.62 8.47
CA MET A 4 14.02 -22.20 8.74
C MET A 4 13.45 -22.96 7.53
N GLY A 5 14.16 -22.95 6.39
CA GLY A 5 13.72 -23.58 5.16
C GLY A 5 12.52 -22.91 4.50
N LEU A 6 12.35 -21.59 4.64
CA LEU A 6 11.26 -20.87 3.99
C LEU A 6 11.54 -20.62 2.50
N ASP A 7 10.57 -20.90 1.64
CA ASP A 7 10.67 -20.66 0.18
C ASP A 7 10.34 -19.23 -0.22
N ALA A 8 9.57 -18.50 0.60
CA ALA A 8 9.11 -17.16 0.29
C ALA A 8 9.11 -16.25 1.53
N TYR A 9 9.22 -14.95 1.29
CA TYR A 9 9.08 -13.93 2.33
C TYR A 9 8.20 -12.79 1.86
N ARG A 10 7.10 -12.58 2.59
CA ARG A 10 6.21 -11.44 2.39
C ARG A 10 6.65 -10.24 3.21
N PHE A 11 6.86 -9.10 2.57
CA PHE A 11 7.14 -7.82 3.21
C PHE A 11 6.43 -6.67 2.48
N SER A 12 6.37 -5.49 3.09
CA SER A 12 5.87 -4.28 2.42
C SER A 12 7.00 -3.31 2.08
N ILE A 13 6.83 -2.61 0.96
CA ILE A 13 7.62 -1.42 0.65
C ILE A 13 6.90 -0.23 1.26
N SER A 14 7.64 0.60 1.99
CA SER A 14 7.06 1.77 2.60
C SER A 14 7.03 2.94 1.64
N TRP A 15 5.84 3.45 1.36
CA TRP A 15 5.66 4.52 0.39
C TRP A 15 6.47 5.75 0.79
N SER A 16 6.37 6.20 2.04
CA SER A 16 7.13 7.35 2.56
C SER A 16 8.65 7.12 2.61
N ARG A 17 9.13 5.87 2.54
CA ARG A 17 10.58 5.60 2.41
C ARG A 17 11.07 5.81 0.98
N VAL A 18 10.28 5.40 -0.01
CA VAL A 18 10.63 5.48 -1.44
C VAL A 18 10.31 6.87 -2.01
N ILE A 19 9.21 7.49 -1.58
CA ILE A 19 8.76 8.83 -1.99
C ILE A 19 8.33 9.60 -0.73
N PRO A 20 9.24 10.35 -0.07
CA PRO A 20 9.00 10.91 1.27
C PRO A 20 7.74 11.76 1.42
N ASN A 21 7.43 12.59 0.44
CA ASN A 21 6.26 13.47 0.47
C ASN A 21 5.06 12.88 -0.28
N GLY A 22 5.06 11.56 -0.53
CA GLY A 22 4.05 10.85 -1.32
C GLY A 22 4.16 11.10 -2.83
N ARG A 23 4.64 12.30 -3.23
CA ARG A 23 4.96 12.71 -4.60
C ARG A 23 6.38 13.25 -4.71
N GLY A 24 6.84 13.37 -5.95
CA GLY A 24 8.10 14.02 -6.30
C GLY A 24 9.26 13.05 -6.46
N PRO A 25 10.50 13.45 -6.14
CA PRO A 25 11.68 12.66 -6.41
C PRO A 25 11.70 11.38 -5.57
N VAL A 26 12.16 10.29 -6.20
CA VAL A 26 12.42 9.02 -5.53
C VAL A 26 13.62 9.17 -4.62
N ASN A 27 13.52 8.65 -3.40
CA ASN A 27 14.62 8.58 -2.45
C ASN A 27 15.57 7.42 -2.81
N PRO A 28 16.79 7.69 -3.30
CA PRO A 28 17.71 6.64 -3.73
C PRO A 28 18.15 5.73 -2.58
N GLU A 29 18.26 6.24 -1.36
CA GLU A 29 18.62 5.41 -0.19
C GLU A 29 17.49 4.45 0.18
N GLY A 30 16.24 4.91 0.06
CA GLY A 30 15.06 4.07 0.25
C GLY A 30 15.00 2.93 -0.77
N VAL A 31 15.28 3.23 -2.04
CA VAL A 31 15.39 2.22 -3.11
C VAL A 31 16.55 1.26 -2.85
N GLN A 32 17.72 1.77 -2.44
CA GLN A 32 18.88 0.94 -2.15
C GLN A 32 18.61 -0.05 -1.01
N TYR A 33 17.88 0.36 0.03
CA TYR A 33 17.48 -0.52 1.12
C TYR A 33 16.69 -1.74 0.61
N TYR A 34 15.64 -1.51 -0.20
CA TYR A 34 14.83 -2.59 -0.74
C TYR A 34 15.59 -3.43 -1.76
N ASN A 35 16.47 -2.83 -2.57
CA ASN A 35 17.37 -3.58 -3.44
C ASN A 35 18.27 -4.54 -2.66
N ASN A 36 18.88 -4.09 -1.57
CA ASN A 36 19.71 -4.93 -0.72
C ASN A 36 18.91 -6.10 -0.12
N LEU A 37 17.71 -5.82 0.42
CA LEU A 37 16.83 -6.84 0.95
C LEU A 37 16.44 -7.88 -0.10
N ILE A 38 15.96 -7.43 -1.27
CA ILE A 38 15.53 -8.31 -2.37
C ILE A 38 16.71 -9.15 -2.87
N ASN A 39 17.88 -8.54 -3.07
CA ASN A 39 19.07 -9.27 -3.52
C ASN A 39 19.50 -10.35 -2.53
N GLU A 40 19.47 -10.05 -1.22
CA GLU A 40 19.82 -11.03 -0.20
C GLU A 40 18.81 -12.18 -0.15
N LEU A 41 17.50 -11.91 -0.27
CA LEU A 41 16.47 -12.95 -0.36
C LEU A 41 16.72 -13.88 -1.57
N LYS A 42 16.91 -13.30 -2.77
CA LYS A 42 17.13 -14.07 -4.00
C LYS A 42 18.42 -14.89 -3.94
N LYS A 43 19.49 -14.37 -3.30
CA LYS A 43 20.75 -15.11 -3.09
C LYS A 43 20.54 -16.40 -2.30
N TYR A 44 19.58 -16.43 -1.37
CA TYR A 44 19.22 -17.61 -0.60
C TYR A 44 18.05 -18.41 -1.20
N GLY A 45 17.62 -18.10 -2.43
CA GLY A 45 16.52 -18.78 -3.10
C GLY A 45 15.13 -18.47 -2.53
N ILE A 46 15.00 -17.40 -1.72
CA ILE A 46 13.73 -17.00 -1.10
C ILE A 46 13.00 -16.04 -2.05
N GLU A 47 11.76 -16.37 -2.40
CA GLU A 47 10.96 -15.54 -3.30
C GLU A 47 10.36 -14.33 -2.58
N PRO A 48 10.60 -13.09 -3.04
CA PRO A 48 10.03 -11.89 -2.44
C PRO A 48 8.57 -11.72 -2.87
N HIS A 49 7.67 -11.67 -1.88
CA HIS A 49 6.25 -11.34 -2.06
C HIS A 49 6.01 -9.93 -1.52
N VAL A 50 5.83 -8.95 -2.40
CA VAL A 50 5.87 -7.54 -2.00
C VAL A 50 4.48 -6.94 -1.90
N THR A 51 4.17 -6.33 -0.76
CA THR A 51 2.95 -5.52 -0.56
C THR A 51 3.25 -4.04 -0.79
N LEU A 52 2.46 -3.35 -1.63
CA LEU A 52 2.69 -1.94 -1.97
C LEU A 52 2.15 -0.97 -0.92
N LEU A 53 0.91 -1.18 -0.44
CA LEU A 53 0.31 -0.36 0.63
C LEU A 53 -0.03 -1.25 1.83
N HIS A 54 0.54 -0.94 2.98
CA HIS A 54 0.31 -1.67 4.22
C HIS A 54 0.07 -0.70 5.38
N PHE A 55 -1.06 0.02 5.30
CA PHE A 55 -1.51 1.00 6.29
C PHE A 55 -0.52 2.16 6.53
N ASP A 56 0.37 2.41 5.57
CA ASP A 56 1.50 3.32 5.71
C ASP A 56 1.48 4.46 4.68
N LEU A 57 0.28 5.01 4.44
CA LEU A 57 0.07 6.16 3.58
C LEU A 57 0.96 7.34 4.02
N PRO A 58 1.66 8.03 3.11
CA PRO A 58 2.43 9.21 3.47
C PRO A 58 1.55 10.31 4.08
N GLN A 59 1.94 10.79 5.26
CA GLN A 59 1.19 11.81 6.01
C GLN A 59 0.92 13.08 5.19
N SER A 60 1.83 13.45 4.28
CA SER A 60 1.63 14.61 3.40
C SER A 60 0.38 14.50 2.51
N LEU A 61 -0.01 13.29 2.09
CA LEU A 61 -1.21 13.07 1.28
C LEU A 61 -2.48 13.13 2.15
N GLU A 62 -2.38 12.66 3.39
CA GLU A 62 -3.43 12.81 4.40
C GLU A 62 -3.66 14.29 4.73
N ASP A 63 -2.60 15.06 4.95
CA ASP A 63 -2.67 16.49 5.27
C ASP A 63 -3.19 17.32 4.10
N GLU A 64 -2.80 17.01 2.86
CA GLU A 64 -3.17 17.81 1.69
C GLU A 64 -4.63 17.63 1.28
N TYR A 65 -5.14 16.39 1.30
CA TYR A 65 -6.45 16.09 0.74
C TYR A 65 -7.23 14.99 1.48
N SER A 66 -6.83 14.64 2.70
CA SER A 66 -7.45 13.54 3.49
C SER A 66 -7.27 12.16 2.84
N GLY A 67 -6.12 11.95 2.18
CA GLY A 67 -5.66 10.63 1.79
C GLY A 67 -6.70 9.80 1.03
N LEU A 68 -7.07 8.67 1.63
CA LEU A 68 -7.99 7.70 1.03
C LEU A 68 -9.44 8.22 0.84
N LEU A 69 -9.80 9.33 1.47
CA LEU A 69 -11.10 9.97 1.27
C LEU A 69 -11.19 10.79 -0.02
N SER A 70 -10.06 11.01 -0.71
CA SER A 70 -10.00 11.76 -1.95
C SER A 70 -9.74 10.86 -3.15
N PRO A 71 -10.41 11.07 -4.29
CA PRO A 71 -10.14 10.31 -5.50
C PRO A 71 -8.72 10.56 -6.06
N LYS A 72 -8.05 11.64 -5.64
CA LYS A 72 -6.65 11.94 -6.03
C LYS A 72 -5.69 10.81 -5.66
N ILE A 73 -6.00 10.03 -4.61
CA ILE A 73 -5.13 8.96 -4.15
C ILE A 73 -4.89 7.88 -5.21
N VAL A 74 -5.84 7.70 -6.13
CA VAL A 74 -5.74 6.70 -7.19
C VAL A 74 -4.55 7.02 -8.10
N GLU A 75 -4.39 8.29 -8.49
CA GLU A 75 -3.28 8.72 -9.33
C GLU A 75 -1.94 8.61 -8.60
N ASP A 76 -1.90 9.07 -7.35
CA ASP A 76 -0.68 9.05 -6.53
C ASP A 76 -0.21 7.63 -6.23
N PHE A 77 -1.13 6.75 -5.85
CA PHE A 77 -0.82 5.34 -5.63
C PHE A 77 -0.35 4.66 -6.91
N THR A 78 -0.95 4.99 -8.06
CA THR A 78 -0.53 4.46 -9.35
C THR A 78 0.89 4.91 -9.71
N ALA A 79 1.23 6.18 -9.46
CA ALA A 79 2.57 6.71 -9.69
C ALA A 79 3.62 6.06 -8.76
N TYR A 80 3.28 5.86 -7.48
CA TYR A 80 4.12 5.11 -6.55
C TYR A 80 4.32 3.66 -6.98
N ALA A 81 3.25 2.97 -7.38
CA ALA A 81 3.33 1.63 -7.92
C ALA A 81 4.21 1.55 -9.17
N ASP A 82 4.15 2.55 -10.08
CA ASP A 82 5.03 2.62 -11.26
C ASP A 82 6.52 2.66 -10.87
N VAL A 83 6.87 3.42 -9.81
CA VAL A 83 8.23 3.43 -9.27
C VAL A 83 8.60 2.04 -8.76
N CYS A 84 7.78 1.42 -7.91
CA CYS A 84 8.08 0.10 -7.37
C CYS A 84 8.25 -0.98 -8.46
N PHE A 85 7.38 -0.99 -9.47
CA PHE A 85 7.48 -1.93 -10.58
C PHE A 85 8.74 -1.69 -11.42
N ARG A 86 9.11 -0.43 -11.67
CA ARG A 86 10.32 -0.09 -12.42
C ARG A 86 11.60 -0.46 -11.66
N GLU A 87 11.68 -0.13 -10.38
CA GLU A 87 12.91 -0.29 -9.58
C GLU A 87 13.13 -1.76 -9.13
N PHE A 88 12.06 -2.54 -8.92
CA PHE A 88 12.15 -3.86 -8.30
C PHE A 88 11.54 -5.00 -9.12
N GLY A 89 10.74 -4.71 -10.15
CA GLY A 89 9.99 -5.71 -10.92
C GLY A 89 10.85 -6.67 -11.74
N ASP A 90 12.13 -6.37 -11.92
CA ASP A 90 13.09 -7.30 -12.54
C ASP A 90 13.30 -8.55 -11.68
N ARG A 91 13.26 -8.41 -10.33
CA ARG A 91 13.46 -9.50 -9.35
C ARG A 91 12.19 -9.90 -8.59
N VAL A 92 11.23 -8.99 -8.40
CA VAL A 92 9.96 -9.24 -7.70
C VAL A 92 8.87 -9.61 -8.71
N LYS A 93 8.30 -10.82 -8.57
CA LYS A 93 7.26 -11.33 -9.46
C LYS A 93 5.87 -11.42 -8.80
N TYR A 94 5.82 -11.40 -7.47
CA TYR A 94 4.59 -11.51 -6.70
C TYR A 94 4.29 -10.20 -5.98
N TRP A 95 3.20 -9.55 -6.38
CA TRP A 95 2.78 -8.24 -5.89
C TRP A 95 1.42 -8.31 -5.23
N ILE A 96 1.32 -7.76 -4.04
CA ILE A 96 0.08 -7.44 -3.34
C ILE A 96 -0.07 -5.92 -3.39
N THR A 97 -1.18 -5.43 -3.91
CA THR A 97 -1.39 -3.97 -4.03
C THR A 97 -1.78 -3.33 -2.70
N VAL A 98 -2.82 -3.83 -2.05
CA VAL A 98 -3.37 -3.31 -0.80
C VAL A 98 -3.47 -4.45 0.21
N ASN A 99 -2.91 -4.27 1.41
CA ASN A 99 -3.14 -5.18 2.53
C ASN A 99 -4.54 -4.98 3.11
N GLU A 100 -5.25 -6.07 3.38
CA GLU A 100 -6.51 -6.10 4.16
C GLU A 100 -7.44 -4.90 3.86
N PRO A 101 -7.97 -4.77 2.63
CA PRO A 101 -8.74 -3.60 2.21
C PRO A 101 -10.06 -3.42 2.98
N ASN A 102 -10.46 -4.40 3.79
CA ASN A 102 -11.58 -4.32 4.73
C ASN A 102 -11.18 -3.72 6.09
N ILE A 103 -9.92 -3.88 6.52
CA ILE A 103 -9.46 -3.44 7.85
C ILE A 103 -9.19 -1.95 7.86
N GLU A 104 -8.53 -1.40 6.83
CA GLU A 104 -8.20 0.04 6.77
C GLU A 104 -9.44 0.95 6.86
N PRO A 105 -10.55 0.69 6.14
CA PRO A 105 -11.76 1.50 6.27
C PRO A 105 -12.42 1.38 7.65
N ILE A 106 -12.44 0.19 8.24
CA ILE A 106 -13.11 -0.04 9.53
C ILE A 106 -12.29 0.58 10.67
N LEU A 107 -10.99 0.29 10.74
CA LEU A 107 -10.18 0.74 11.87
C LEU A 107 -9.78 2.23 11.74
N GLY A 108 -9.56 2.72 10.52
CA GLY A 108 -9.12 4.09 10.27
C GLY A 108 -10.24 5.11 10.07
N HIS A 109 -11.40 4.69 9.54
CA HIS A 109 -12.50 5.60 9.11
C HIS A 109 -13.88 5.27 9.70
N ASP A 110 -14.01 4.20 10.49
CA ASP A 110 -15.22 3.91 11.27
C ASP A 110 -14.94 4.02 12.76
N LEU A 111 -14.18 3.08 13.32
CA LEU A 111 -13.85 3.01 14.74
C LEU A 111 -12.85 4.09 15.16
N GLY A 112 -12.08 4.62 14.21
CA GLY A 112 -11.03 5.62 14.43
C GLY A 112 -9.87 5.14 15.30
N ILE A 113 -9.74 3.85 15.60
CA ILE A 113 -8.69 3.35 16.50
C ILE A 113 -7.31 3.20 15.83
N PHE A 114 -7.26 3.25 14.49
CA PHE A 114 -6.04 3.33 13.69
C PHE A 114 -5.95 4.70 13.00
N PRO A 115 -4.75 5.17 12.61
CA PRO A 115 -4.62 6.34 11.73
C PRO A 115 -5.52 6.20 10.48
N PRO A 116 -6.12 7.29 9.97
CA PRO A 116 -6.01 8.69 10.41
C PRO A 116 -6.93 9.06 11.59
N ASN A 117 -7.47 8.05 12.30
CA ASN A 117 -8.30 8.21 13.48
C ASN A 117 -9.63 8.92 13.21
N HIS A 118 -10.26 8.61 12.06
CA HIS A 118 -11.56 9.14 11.70
C HIS A 118 -12.71 8.29 12.29
N CYS A 119 -13.62 8.96 13.00
CA CYS A 119 -14.83 8.37 13.57
C CYS A 119 -15.89 9.45 13.89
N SER A 120 -17.17 9.06 13.82
CA SER A 120 -18.29 9.90 14.26
C SER A 120 -18.24 10.16 15.77
N SER A 121 -18.64 11.36 16.20
CA SER A 121 -18.57 11.78 17.62
C SER A 121 -19.35 10.88 18.59
N SER A 122 -20.50 10.34 18.18
CA SER A 122 -21.28 9.39 18.98
C SER A 122 -20.51 8.10 19.26
N LEU A 123 -19.84 7.57 18.23
CA LEU A 123 -19.04 6.36 18.33
C LEU A 123 -17.76 6.62 19.14
N ALA A 124 -17.08 7.74 18.88
CA ALA A 124 -15.92 8.19 19.66
C ALA A 124 -16.24 8.24 21.16
N SER A 125 -17.36 8.86 21.54
CA SER A 125 -17.80 8.92 22.94
C SER A 125 -18.09 7.55 23.53
N SER A 126 -18.68 6.63 22.76
CA SER A 126 -18.98 5.27 23.24
C SER A 126 -17.71 4.42 23.45
N LEU A 127 -16.64 4.73 22.71
CA LEU A 127 -15.34 4.06 22.79
C LEU A 127 -14.37 4.75 23.77
N GLY A 128 -14.79 5.82 24.43
CA GLY A 128 -13.94 6.59 25.35
C GLY A 128 -12.82 7.38 24.66
N LEU A 129 -13.00 7.71 23.37
CA LEU A 129 -12.07 8.52 22.60
C LEU A 129 -12.35 10.01 22.83
N ASN A 130 -11.29 10.80 22.97
CA ASN A 130 -11.37 12.26 23.20
C ASN A 130 -11.20 13.09 21.92
N TYR A 131 -11.13 12.43 20.76
CA TYR A 131 -11.11 13.03 19.44
C TYR A 131 -12.29 12.50 18.63
N SER A 132 -12.83 13.33 17.74
CA SER A 132 -13.80 12.89 16.74
C SER A 132 -13.63 13.73 15.49
N LYS A 133 -13.26 13.07 14.39
CA LYS A 133 -13.13 13.69 13.07
C LYS A 133 -13.73 12.71 12.06
N GLY A 134 -14.63 13.18 11.22
CA GLY A 134 -15.19 12.36 10.13
C GLY A 134 -16.57 11.76 10.39
N ASN A 135 -16.95 10.82 9.53
CA ASN A 135 -18.30 10.24 9.47
C ASN A 135 -18.28 8.73 9.21
N SER A 136 -18.44 7.95 10.29
CA SER A 136 -18.47 6.49 10.31
C SER A 136 -19.54 5.86 9.38
N SER A 137 -20.60 6.59 9.02
CA SER A 137 -21.65 6.07 8.13
C SER A 137 -21.32 6.21 6.64
N VAL A 138 -20.26 6.93 6.29
CA VAL A 138 -19.95 7.27 4.88
C VAL A 138 -18.49 7.01 4.55
N GLU A 139 -17.56 7.45 5.39
CA GLU A 139 -16.13 7.42 5.12
C GLU A 139 -15.56 6.01 4.89
N PRO A 140 -15.98 4.95 5.61
CA PRO A 140 -15.51 3.59 5.32
C PRO A 140 -15.81 3.13 3.89
N TYR A 141 -16.96 3.56 3.34
CA TYR A 141 -17.34 3.22 1.97
C TYR A 141 -16.52 4.01 0.95
N ILE A 142 -16.21 5.28 1.23
CA ILE A 142 -15.35 6.10 0.38
C ILE A 142 -13.93 5.51 0.37
N THR A 143 -13.36 5.24 1.55
CA THR A 143 -12.02 4.63 1.69
C THR A 143 -11.95 3.30 0.98
N GLY A 144 -12.92 2.40 1.19
CA GLY A 144 -12.97 1.12 0.49
C GLY A 144 -13.07 1.27 -1.03
N HIS A 145 -13.87 2.22 -1.52
CA HIS A 145 -13.98 2.50 -2.96
C HIS A 145 -12.66 3.02 -3.55
N SER A 146 -12.01 3.97 -2.88
CA SER A 146 -10.70 4.50 -3.28
C SER A 146 -9.62 3.42 -3.33
N LEU A 147 -9.61 2.49 -2.36
CA LEU A 147 -8.68 1.35 -2.36
C LEU A 147 -8.93 0.43 -3.56
N LEU A 148 -10.19 0.13 -3.89
CA LEU A 148 -10.52 -0.69 -5.06
C LEU A 148 -10.10 -0.02 -6.39
N LEU A 149 -10.33 1.29 -6.53
CA LEU A 149 -9.89 2.03 -7.72
C LEU A 149 -8.36 2.10 -7.83
N SER A 150 -7.68 2.33 -6.70
CA SER A 150 -6.21 2.36 -6.62
C SER A 150 -5.61 1.00 -6.99
N HIS A 151 -6.18 -0.08 -6.46
CA HIS A 151 -5.86 -1.46 -6.85
C HIS A 151 -6.01 -1.66 -8.36
N ALA A 152 -7.19 -1.35 -8.91
CA ALA A 152 -7.50 -1.59 -10.32
C ALA A 152 -6.57 -0.81 -11.25
N SER A 153 -6.25 0.45 -10.90
CA SER A 153 -5.34 1.29 -11.66
C SER A 153 -3.91 0.73 -11.66
N ALA A 154 -3.36 0.38 -10.51
CA ALA A 154 -2.02 -0.21 -10.39
C ALA A 154 -1.92 -1.56 -11.14
N VAL A 155 -2.94 -2.42 -11.05
CA VAL A 155 -2.98 -3.71 -11.79
C VAL A 155 -3.05 -3.47 -13.30
N SER A 156 -3.85 -2.50 -13.75
CA SER A 156 -3.94 -2.11 -15.17
C SER A 156 -2.58 -1.64 -15.70
N LEU A 157 -1.88 -0.79 -14.94
CA LEU A 157 -0.53 -0.34 -15.25
C LEU A 157 0.45 -1.52 -15.34
N TYR A 158 0.48 -2.40 -14.32
CA TYR A 158 1.35 -3.57 -14.28
C TYR A 158 1.18 -4.46 -15.52
N ARG A 159 -0.08 -4.82 -15.84
CA ARG A 159 -0.41 -5.68 -16.98
C ARG A 159 0.01 -5.06 -18.32
N LYS A 160 -0.20 -3.76 -18.49
CA LYS A 160 0.08 -3.06 -19.76
C LYS A 160 1.56 -2.77 -19.99
N LYS A 161 2.30 -2.43 -18.92
CA LYS A 161 3.67 -1.91 -19.02
C LYS A 161 4.75 -2.89 -18.57
N TYR A 162 4.46 -3.74 -17.59
CA TYR A 162 5.46 -4.57 -16.90
C TYR A 162 5.28 -6.08 -17.10
N GLN A 163 4.08 -6.54 -17.47
CA GLN A 163 3.78 -7.96 -17.70
C GLN A 163 4.00 -8.41 -19.17
N VAL A 164 4.62 -7.60 -20.03
CA VAL A 164 4.69 -7.84 -21.50
C VAL A 164 5.70 -8.92 -21.92
N SER A 165 6.25 -9.72 -21.01
CA SER A 165 6.98 -10.96 -21.36
C SER A 165 6.97 -12.01 -20.25
N ALA A 166 5.79 -12.59 -19.97
CA ALA A 166 5.67 -13.91 -19.34
C ALA A 166 4.28 -14.47 -19.60
N LEU A 167 4.18 -15.40 -20.56
CA LEU A 167 2.99 -16.18 -20.85
C LEU A 167 2.87 -17.29 -19.81
N VAL A 168 2.44 -16.98 -18.58
CA VAL A 168 2.00 -17.98 -17.57
C VAL A 168 0.90 -17.36 -16.70
N SER A 169 -0.19 -18.11 -16.51
CA SER A 169 -1.41 -17.72 -15.80
C SER A 169 -1.16 -17.34 -14.34
N LEU A 170 -1.85 -16.30 -13.85
CA LEU A 170 -1.80 -15.88 -12.45
C LEU A 170 -2.95 -16.52 -11.65
N LEU A 171 -2.60 -17.27 -10.60
CA LEU A 171 -3.45 -17.42 -9.43
C LEU A 171 -3.56 -16.05 -8.76
N ILE A 172 -4.77 -15.50 -8.79
CA ILE A 172 -5.24 -14.51 -7.84
C ILE A 172 -6.04 -15.33 -6.83
N GLU A 173 -5.52 -15.48 -5.61
CA GLU A 173 -6.36 -15.76 -4.44
C GLU A 173 -6.78 -14.43 -3.82
#